data_AF-A2Q5E0-F1
#
_entry.id   AF-A2Q5E0-F1
#
_cell.length_a   1.000
_cell.length_b   1.000
_cell.length_c   1.000
_cell.angle_alpha   90.00
_cell.angle_beta   90.00
_cell.angle_gamma   90.00
#
_symmetry.space_group_name_H-M   'P 1'
#
loop_
_entity.id
_entity.type
_entity.pdbx_description
1 polymer ?
#
loop_
_entity_poly.entity_id
_entity_poly.type
_entity_poly.pdbx_seq_one_letter_code
_entity_poly.pdbx_strand_id
1 'polypeptide(L)' 'MGFKGLKAFNMAMVGKQAWKLVSSPESLITRLLKAKYFPRSGYFGASIGHNPSYVWR' A
#
# COMPACT_ATOMS: atom_id res chain seq x y z
N MET A 1 9.60 -26.97 8.83
CA MET A 1 8.64 -26.30 7.93
C MET A 1 9.01 -24.82 7.83
N GLY A 2 10.08 -24.49 7.10
CA GLY A 2 10.54 -23.10 6.95
C GLY A 2 9.84 -22.43 5.76
N PHE A 3 9.39 -21.18 5.92
CA PHE A 3 8.83 -20.36 4.84
C PHE A 3 9.85 -20.20 3.70
N LYS A 4 9.87 -21.16 2.75
CA LYS A 4 10.60 -21.06 1.49
C LYS A 4 9.93 -19.99 0.65
N GLY A 5 10.37 -18.74 0.80
CA GLY A 5 9.86 -17.60 0.03
C GLY A 5 9.24 -16.49 0.87
N LEU A 6 9.85 -16.12 2.01
CA LEU A 6 9.45 -14.96 2.81
C LEU A 6 9.27 -13.70 1.96
N LYS A 7 10.13 -13.51 0.95
CA LYS A 7 10.00 -12.40 -0.02
C LYS A 7 8.71 -12.48 -0.82
N ALA A 8 8.37 -13.65 -1.36
CA ALA A 8 7.14 -13.85 -2.15
C ALA A 8 5.88 -13.71 -1.27
N PHE A 9 5.93 -14.23 -0.05
CA PHE A 9 4.87 -14.08 0.93
C PHE A 9 4.64 -12.61 1.31
N ASN A 10 5.72 -11.86 1.60
CA ASN A 10 5.64 -10.44 1.89
C ASN A 10 5.09 -9.65 0.69
N MET A 11 5.54 -9.94 -0.54
CA MET A 11 4.99 -9.31 -1.74
C MET A 11 3.50 -9.58 -1.94
N ALA A 12 3.06 -10.84 -1.73
CA ALA A 12 1.64 -11.19 -1.80
C ALA A 12 0.82 -10.49 -0.71
N MET A 13 1.38 -10.36 0.50
CA MET A 13 0.73 -9.67 1.62
C MET A 13 0.57 -8.18 1.33
N VAL A 14 1.60 -7.53 0.79
CA VAL A 14 1.55 -6.12 0.35
C VAL A 14 0.52 -5.95 -0.76
N GLY A 15 0.50 -6.84 -1.76
CA GLY A 15 -0.51 -6.83 -2.82
C GLY A 15 -1.94 -6.95 -2.29
N LYS A 16 -2.17 -7.81 -1.29
CA LYS A 16 -3.49 -7.94 -0.64
C LYS A 16 -3.90 -6.69 0.13
N GLN A 17 -2.96 -6.03 0.80
CA GLN A 17 -3.21 -4.76 1.48
C GLN A 17 -3.51 -3.64 0.49
N ALA A 18 -2.72 -3.54 -0.58
CA ALA A 18 -2.94 -2.63 -1.70
C ALA A 18 -4.35 -2.81 -2.31
N TRP A 19 -4.73 -4.05 -2.59
CA TRP A 19 -6.07 -4.37 -3.10
C TRP A 19 -7.17 -3.87 -2.17
N LYS A 20 -7.01 -4.05 -0.84
CA LYS A 20 -7.99 -3.58 0.14
C LYS A 20 -8.13 -2.05 0.15
N LEU A 21 -7.04 -1.31 -0.08
CA LEU A 21 -7.09 0.14 -0.23
C LEU A 21 -7.85 0.57 -1.48
N VAL A 22 -7.67 -0.15 -2.59
CA VAL A 22 -8.38 0.14 -3.84
C VAL A 22 -9.86 -0.24 -3.75
N SER A 23 -10.20 -1.39 -3.17
CA SER A 23 -11.58 -1.87 -3.03
C SER A 23 -12.38 -1.16 -1.94
N SER A 24 -11.74 -0.48 -0.99
CA SER A 24 -12.42 0.20 0.12
C SER A 24 -11.91 1.64 0.31
N PRO A 25 -12.22 2.55 -0.63
CA PRO A 25 -11.78 3.95 -0.58
C PRO A 25 -12.33 4.72 0.62
N GLU A 26 -13.52 4.34 1.10
CA GLU A 26 -14.22 4.99 2.22
C GLU A 26 -13.68 4.59 3.61
N SER A 27 -12.79 3.59 3.68
CA SER A 27 -12.18 3.20 4.96
C SER A 27 -11.32 4.34 5.51
N LEU A 28 -11.41 4.56 6.83
CA LEU A 28 -10.57 5.51 7.56
C LEU A 28 -9.08 5.34 7.25
N ILE A 29 -8.60 4.09 7.18
CA ILE A 29 -7.21 3.77 6.86
C ILE A 29 -6.86 4.23 5.44
N THR A 30 -7.74 3.97 4.48
CA THR A 30 -7.54 4.38 3.09
C THR A 30 -7.52 5.90 2.95
N ARG A 31 -8.43 6.61 3.63
CA ARG A 31 -8.47 8.08 3.63
C ARG A 31 -7.23 8.68 4.29
N LEU A 32 -6.75 8.10 5.39
CA LEU A 32 -5.53 8.53 6.07
C LEU A 32 -4.29 8.34 5.18
N LEU A 33 -4.16 7.16 4.56
CA LEU A 33 -3.05 6.86 3.65
C LEU A 33 -3.09 7.73 2.40
N LYS A 34 -4.29 7.98 1.85
CA LYS A 34 -4.48 8.93 0.75
C LYS A 34 -4.02 10.32 1.15
N ALA A 35 -4.49 10.85 2.28
CA ALA A 35 -4.09 12.18 2.76
C ALA A 35 -2.57 12.30 2.96
N LYS A 36 -1.91 11.22 3.42
CA LYS A 36 -0.47 11.22 3.70
C LYS A 36 0.41 11.02 2.46
N TYR A 37 0.03 10.12 1.55
CA TYR A 37 0.92 9.68 0.47
C TYR A 37 0.45 10.08 -0.93
N PHE A 38 -0.85 10.27 -1.15
CA PHE A 38 -1.41 10.61 -2.45
C PHE A 38 -2.64 11.53 -2.31
N PRO A 39 -2.52 12.73 -1.69
CA PRO A 39 -3.68 13.56 -1.35
C PRO A 39 -4.43 14.10 -2.58
N ARG A 40 -3.70 14.28 -3.69
CA ARG A 40 -4.23 14.82 -4.96
C ARG A 40 -4.39 13.78 -6.07
N SER A 41 -4.08 12.51 -5.81
CA SER A 41 -4.19 11.46 -6.83
C SER A 41 -4.90 10.21 -6.30
N GLY A 42 -5.28 9.31 -7.20
CA GLY A 42 -5.76 7.97 -6.85
C GLY A 42 -4.57 7.03 -6.61
N TYR A 43 -4.84 5.85 -6.04
CA TYR A 43 -3.80 4.85 -5.75
C TYR A 43 -2.89 4.55 -6.95
N PHE A 44 -3.46 4.42 -8.17
CA PHE A 44 -2.71 4.17 -9.41
C PHE A 44 -1.99 5.39 -9.99
N GLY A 45 -2.32 6.60 -9.54
CA GLY A 45 -1.68 7.86 -9.94
C GLY A 45 -0.77 8.42 -8.85
N ALA A 46 -0.47 7.63 -7.81
CA ALA A 46 0.43 8.02 -6.75
C ALA A 46 1.87 7.97 -7.28
N SER A 47 2.47 9.14 -7.49
CA SER A 47 3.90 9.27 -7.78
C SER A 47 4.70 8.97 -6.51
N ILE A 48 5.82 8.24 -6.64
CA ILE A 48 6.80 8.06 -5.56
C ILE A 48 7.31 9.46 -5.17
N GLY A 49 6.77 10.01 -4.08
CA GLY A 49 7.16 11.31 -3.57
C GLY A 49 8.54 11.29 -2.91
N HIS A 50 9.01 12.46 -2.49
CA HIS A 50 10.35 12.66 -1.90
C HIS A 50 10.60 11.90 -0.58
N ASN A 51 9.54 11.45 0.11
CA ASN A 51 9.63 10.73 1.39
C ASN A 51 8.87 9.39 1.31
N PRO A 52 9.42 8.38 0.61
CA PRO A 52 8.81 7.06 0.54
C PRO A 52 8.73 6.48 1.94
N SER A 53 7.58 5.92 2.28
CA SER A 53 7.35 5.35 3.59
C SER A 53 8.05 4.00 3.72
N TYR A 54 8.77 3.83 4.83
CA TYR A 54 9.44 2.57 5.18
C TYR A 54 8.51 1.35 5.20
N VAL A 55 7.21 1.58 5.43
CA VAL A 55 6.16 0.54 5.42
C VAL A 55 5.87 -0.01 4.02
N TRP A 56 6.17 0.76 2.97
CA TRP A 56 5.83 0.42 1.57
C TRP A 56 7.05 -0.02 0.75
N ARG A 57 8.21 -0.23 1.40
CA ARG A 57 9.45 -0.67 0.76
C ARG A 57 9.73 -2.14 1.01
#